data_AF-A0AAW6YFZ7-F1
#
_entry.id   AF-A0AAW6YFZ7-F1
#
_cell.length_a   1.000
_cell.length_b   1.000
_cell.length_c   1.000
_cell.angle_alpha   90.00
_cell.angle_beta   90.00
_cell.angle_gamma   90.00
#
_symmetry.space_group_name_H-M   'P 1'
#
loop_
_entity.id
_entity.type
_entity.pdbx_description
1 polymer ?
#
loop_
_entity_poly.entity_id
_entity_poly.type
_entity_poly.pdbx_seq_one_letter_code
_entity_poly.pdbx_strand_id
1 'polypeptide(L)'
;LVGLISKHFKVPMYFTTDVNSSAYGETIVRKGVKSLVYYTIGTGIGAGAIQNGEFIGGIGHTEAGHVYVAPHPQDVANNYTGFCPFHKGCLEGMAAGPSLEGRTGIRGELIELNSEVWDVQAYYIAQAA
;
A
#
# COMPACT_ATOMS: atom_id res chain seq x y z
N LEU A 1 -17.44 5.01 14.31
CA LEU A 1 -18.11 3.87 13.63
C LEU A 1 -18.60 2.81 14.63
N VAL A 2 -17.71 2.07 15.29
CA VAL A 2 -18.05 0.95 16.20
C VAL A 2 -19.14 1.30 17.21
N GLY A 3 -19.03 2.43 17.91
CA GLY A 3 -20.00 2.82 18.94
C GLY A 3 -21.46 2.94 18.46
N LEU A 4 -21.72 3.29 17.20
CA LEU A 4 -23.08 3.32 16.65
C LEU A 4 -23.58 1.92 16.29
N ILE A 5 -22.70 1.08 15.75
CA ILE A 5 -23.02 -0.30 15.37
C ILE A 5 -23.31 -1.13 16.62
N SER A 6 -22.49 -0.99 17.69
CA SER A 6 -22.66 -1.71 18.96
C SER A 6 -23.93 -1.35 19.73
N LYS A 7 -24.58 -0.22 19.41
CA LYS A 7 -25.90 0.10 19.95
C LYS A 7 -26.97 -0.85 19.42
N HIS A 8 -26.89 -1.21 18.14
CA HIS A 8 -27.88 -2.03 17.45
C HIS A 8 -27.57 -3.53 17.54
N PHE A 9 -26.30 -3.92 17.47
CA PHE A 9 -25.89 -5.32 17.51
C PHE A 9 -25.09 -5.61 18.79
N LYS A 10 -25.57 -6.57 19.58
CA LYS A 10 -24.97 -6.98 20.87
C LYS A 10 -24.11 -8.23 20.72
N VAL A 11 -23.11 -8.16 19.86
CA VAL A 11 -22.14 -9.23 19.59
C VAL A 11 -20.71 -8.67 19.72
N PRO A 12 -19.69 -9.52 19.97
CA PRO A 12 -18.30 -9.09 19.92
C PRO A 12 -17.95 -8.44 18.58
N MET A 13 -17.25 -7.31 18.61
CA MET A 13 -16.82 -6.56 17.44
C MET A 13 -15.35 -6.21 17.57
N TYR A 14 -14.62 -6.39 16.49
CA TYR A 14 -13.22 -6.00 16.35
C TYR A 14 -13.11 -5.00 15.22
N PHE A 15 -12.21 -4.03 15.37
CA PHE A 15 -12.02 -2.97 14.39
C PHE A 15 -10.53 -2.85 14.08
N THR A 16 -10.21 -2.83 12.80
CA THR A 16 -8.84 -2.71 12.30
C THR A 16 -8.90 -2.11 10.89
N THR A 17 -7.75 -1.85 10.29
CA THR A 17 -7.67 -1.33 8.91
C THR A 17 -8.08 -2.40 7.90
N ASP A 18 -8.40 -1.98 6.69
CA ASP A 18 -8.65 -2.86 5.55
C ASP A 18 -7.43 -3.76 5.23
N VAL A 19 -6.22 -3.21 5.28
CA VAL A 19 -4.98 -3.95 5.02
C VAL A 19 -4.64 -4.96 6.12
N ASN A 20 -4.92 -4.65 7.39
CA ASN A 20 -4.82 -5.64 8.47
C ASN A 20 -5.87 -6.75 8.31
N SER A 21 -7.09 -6.39 7.93
CA SER A 21 -8.15 -7.37 7.65
C SER A 21 -7.73 -8.31 6.51
N SER A 22 -7.08 -7.78 5.48
CA SER A 22 -6.54 -8.54 4.35
C SER A 22 -5.38 -9.46 4.77
N ALA A 23 -4.43 -8.94 5.56
CA ALA A 23 -3.32 -9.72 6.13
C ALA A 23 -3.82 -10.90 6.99
N TYR A 24 -4.88 -10.69 7.76
CA TYR A 24 -5.51 -11.73 8.56
C TYR A 24 -6.18 -12.80 7.71
N GLY A 25 -6.90 -12.39 6.66
CA GLY A 25 -7.47 -13.32 5.67
C GLY A 25 -6.41 -14.24 5.07
N GLU A 26 -5.28 -13.67 4.61
CA GLU A 26 -4.15 -14.43 4.08
C GLU A 26 -3.56 -15.42 5.10
N THR A 27 -3.50 -15.02 6.38
CA THR A 27 -3.00 -15.88 7.47
C THR A 27 -3.94 -17.06 7.73
N ILE A 28 -5.26 -16.85 7.68
CA ILE A 28 -6.26 -17.91 7.90
C ILE A 28 -6.17 -19.00 6.82
N VAL A 29 -6.01 -18.60 5.55
CA VAL A 29 -5.99 -19.56 4.43
C VAL A 29 -4.64 -20.26 4.27
N ARG A 30 -3.55 -19.66 4.77
CA ARG A 30 -2.18 -20.21 4.70
C ARG A 30 -1.76 -20.82 6.04
N LYS A 31 -2.19 -22.06 6.27
CA LYS A 31 -1.84 -22.81 7.50
C LYS A 31 -0.33 -22.81 7.74
N GLY A 32 0.08 -22.44 8.95
CA GLY A 32 1.47 -22.44 9.39
C GLY A 32 2.24 -21.14 9.12
N VAL A 33 1.70 -20.22 8.32
CA VAL A 33 2.26 -18.87 8.17
C VAL A 33 1.96 -18.08 9.44
N LYS A 34 3.00 -17.71 10.18
CA LYS A 34 2.88 -16.87 11.38
C LYS A 34 3.37 -15.45 11.17
N SER A 35 3.94 -15.15 10.00
CA SER A 35 4.43 -13.82 9.70
C SER A 35 4.27 -13.54 8.22
N LEU A 36 3.69 -12.39 7.91
CA LEU A 36 3.50 -11.90 6.55
C LEU A 36 3.33 -10.39 6.55
N VAL A 37 3.55 -9.79 5.38
CA VAL A 37 3.13 -8.42 5.08
C VAL A 37 2.23 -8.50 3.85
N TYR A 38 1.06 -7.89 3.96
CA TYR A 38 0.13 -7.70 2.86
C TYR A 38 0.24 -6.26 2.38
N TYR A 39 0.53 -6.05 1.10
CA TYR A 39 0.46 -4.74 0.46
C TYR A 39 -0.75 -4.65 -0.47
N THR A 40 -1.47 -3.54 -0.39
CA THR A 40 -2.38 -3.11 -1.46
C THR A 40 -1.71 -1.99 -2.24
N ILE A 41 -1.75 -2.09 -3.57
CA ILE A 41 -1.24 -1.07 -4.49
C ILE A 41 -2.37 -0.77 -5.47
N GLY A 42 -2.98 0.40 -5.33
CA GLY A 42 -4.15 0.81 -6.11
C GLY A 42 -4.28 2.32 -6.11
N THR A 43 -5.41 2.87 -5.69
CA THR A 43 -5.56 4.33 -5.54
C THR A 43 -4.52 4.93 -4.60
N GLY A 44 -4.17 4.21 -3.54
CA GLY A 44 -3.04 4.50 -2.65
C GLY A 44 -2.21 3.23 -2.40
N ILE A 45 -1.28 3.32 -1.46
CA ILE A 45 -0.49 2.16 -1.00
C ILE A 45 -0.65 2.01 0.52
N GLY A 46 -1.13 0.85 0.93
CA GLY A 46 -1.26 0.49 2.33
C GLY A 46 -0.66 -0.88 2.59
N ALA A 47 -0.23 -1.13 3.84
CA ALA A 47 0.23 -2.45 4.24
C ALA A 47 -0.23 -2.83 5.64
N GLY A 48 -0.60 -4.11 5.79
CA GLY A 48 -0.86 -4.75 7.07
C GLY A 48 0.19 -5.83 7.31
N ALA A 49 0.76 -5.86 8.52
CA ALA A 49 1.81 -6.80 8.87
C ALA A 49 1.42 -7.65 10.08
N ILE A 50 1.77 -8.92 10.04
CA ILE A 50 1.63 -9.88 11.13
C ILE A 50 3.01 -10.46 11.41
N GLN A 51 3.42 -10.51 12.68
CA GLN A 51 4.65 -11.13 13.14
C GLN A 51 4.36 -12.07 14.30
N ASN A 52 4.84 -13.31 14.21
CA ASN A 52 4.58 -14.38 15.18
C ASN A 52 3.09 -14.57 15.57
N GLY A 53 2.16 -14.33 14.64
CA GLY A 53 0.71 -14.44 14.85
C GLY A 53 0.03 -13.19 15.39
N GLU A 54 0.78 -12.13 15.68
CA GLU A 54 0.27 -10.86 16.19
C GLU A 54 0.36 -9.77 15.13
N PHE A 55 -0.62 -8.85 15.09
CA PHE A 55 -0.52 -7.68 14.23
C PHE A 55 0.63 -6.77 14.66
N ILE A 56 1.36 -6.26 13.67
CA ILE A 56 2.33 -5.18 13.88
C ILE A 56 1.58 -3.86 13.97
N GLY A 57 1.81 -3.15 15.06
CA GLY A 57 1.22 -1.85 15.36
C GLY A 57 1.55 -1.44 16.79
N GLY A 58 1.48 -0.15 17.08
CA GLY A 58 1.75 0.40 18.41
C GLY A 58 0.65 1.37 18.81
N ILE A 59 1.01 2.65 18.93
CA ILE A 59 0.05 3.73 19.18
C ILE A 59 -0.95 3.88 18.02
N GLY A 60 -0.57 3.45 16.81
CA GLY A 60 -1.43 3.39 15.62
C GLY A 60 -1.11 2.18 14.74
N HIS A 61 -1.87 2.04 13.65
CA HIS A 61 -1.57 1.07 12.59
C HIS A 61 -0.44 1.57 11.69
N THR A 62 0.13 0.66 10.90
CA THR A 62 1.17 0.97 9.92
C THR A 62 0.65 1.86 8.79
N GLU A 63 1.50 2.77 8.32
CA GLU A 63 1.30 3.64 7.14
C GLU A 63 2.47 3.44 6.16
N ALA A 64 2.74 2.18 5.80
CA ALA A 64 3.94 1.77 5.07
C ALA A 64 4.05 2.38 3.66
N GLY A 65 2.93 2.81 3.06
CA GLY A 65 2.94 3.52 1.78
C GLY A 65 3.58 4.91 1.85
N HIS A 66 3.72 5.50 3.04
CA HIS A 66 4.27 6.85 3.18
C HIS A 66 5.77 6.89 3.54
N VAL A 67 6.48 5.76 3.44
CA VAL A 67 7.94 5.72 3.57
C VAL A 67 8.59 6.36 2.33
N TYR A 68 9.64 7.17 2.53
CA TYR A 68 10.41 7.74 1.42
C TYR A 68 11.20 6.68 0.66
N VAL A 69 11.26 6.83 -0.66
CA VAL A 69 12.00 5.94 -1.57
C VAL A 69 13.01 6.74 -2.38
N ALA A 70 14.12 6.10 -2.76
CA ALA A 70 15.10 6.70 -3.65
C ALA A 70 14.48 6.90 -5.05
N PRO A 71 14.61 8.09 -5.68
CA PRO A 71 13.99 8.35 -6.97
C PRO A 71 14.67 7.57 -8.10
N HIS A 72 13.88 7.12 -9.08
CA HIS A 72 14.36 6.48 -10.29
C HIS A 72 14.98 7.52 -11.24
N PRO A 73 16.08 7.23 -11.96
CA PRO A 73 16.72 8.20 -12.86
C PRO A 73 15.79 8.79 -13.91
N GLN A 74 14.84 8.01 -14.45
CA GLN A 74 13.86 8.54 -15.42
C GLN A 74 12.92 9.57 -14.78
N ASP A 75 12.51 9.38 -13.52
CA ASP A 75 11.65 10.35 -12.83
C ASP A 75 12.42 11.63 -12.49
N VAL A 76 13.70 11.52 -12.17
CA VAL A 76 14.59 12.68 -12.02
C VAL A 76 14.71 13.44 -13.34
N ALA A 77 14.97 12.74 -14.45
CA ALA A 77 15.11 13.33 -15.78
C ALA A 77 13.83 14.01 -16.26
N ASN A 78 12.66 13.45 -15.91
CA ASN A 78 11.34 13.97 -16.29
C ASN A 78 10.72 14.89 -15.22
N ASN A 79 11.45 15.21 -14.15
CA ASN A 79 11.02 16.05 -13.04
C ASN A 79 9.70 15.60 -12.39
N TYR A 80 9.45 14.29 -12.34
CA TYR A 80 8.31 13.69 -11.66
C TYR A 80 8.62 13.51 -10.16
N THR A 81 7.82 14.13 -9.30
CA THR A 81 8.08 14.18 -7.84
C THR A 81 7.07 13.40 -7.00
N GLY A 82 6.06 12.81 -7.62
CA GLY A 82 5.04 12.00 -6.95
C GLY A 82 3.71 12.71 -6.69
N PHE A 83 2.63 11.94 -6.67
CA PHE A 83 1.26 12.48 -6.58
C PHE A 83 0.82 12.78 -5.13
N CYS A 84 1.41 12.10 -4.14
CA CYS A 84 0.98 12.20 -2.74
C CYS A 84 0.96 13.67 -2.28
N PRO A 85 -0.17 14.17 -1.75
CA PRO A 85 -0.28 15.58 -1.39
C PRO A 85 0.57 15.96 -0.17
N PHE A 86 0.95 14.99 0.66
CA PHE A 86 1.71 15.21 1.89
C PHE A 86 3.22 15.12 1.69
N HIS A 87 3.69 14.04 1.06
CA HIS A 87 5.12 13.69 1.06
C HIS A 87 5.78 13.75 -0.30
N LYS A 88 5.00 13.76 -1.40
CA LYS A 88 5.50 13.67 -2.78
C LYS A 88 6.29 12.38 -3.02
N GLY A 89 7.58 12.33 -2.70
CA GLY A 89 8.49 11.21 -2.94
C GLY A 89 8.36 10.00 -2.01
N CYS A 90 7.19 9.77 -1.39
CA CYS A 90 6.94 8.53 -0.65
C CYS A 90 6.56 7.39 -1.60
N LEU A 91 6.62 6.14 -1.14
CA LEU A 91 6.31 4.94 -1.93
C LEU A 91 4.95 5.07 -2.64
N GLU A 92 3.91 5.48 -1.91
CA GLU A 92 2.59 5.78 -2.48
C GLU A 92 2.71 6.81 -3.60
N GLY A 93 3.30 7.97 -3.32
CA GLY A 93 3.42 9.05 -4.30
C GLY A 93 4.15 8.65 -5.58
N MET A 94 5.06 7.67 -5.51
CA MET A 94 5.87 7.21 -6.65
C MET A 94 5.31 5.97 -7.36
N ALA A 95 4.51 5.13 -6.67
CA ALA A 95 4.12 3.80 -7.14
C ALA A 95 2.61 3.46 -7.04
N ALA A 96 1.74 4.34 -6.52
CA ALA A 96 0.30 4.07 -6.59
C ALA A 96 -0.22 4.23 -8.03
N GLY A 97 -1.43 3.73 -8.32
CA GLY A 97 -2.10 3.88 -9.61
C GLY A 97 -2.12 5.31 -10.17
N PRO A 98 -2.49 6.35 -9.38
CA PRO A 98 -2.41 7.74 -9.82
C PRO A 98 -1.00 8.21 -10.20
N SER A 99 0.06 7.55 -9.71
CA SER A 99 1.43 7.88 -10.11
C SER A 99 1.73 7.52 -11.55
N LEU A 100 1.08 6.49 -12.09
CA LEU A 100 1.21 6.09 -13.50
C LEU A 100 0.65 7.15 -14.43
N GLU A 101 -0.57 7.62 -14.14
CA GLU A 101 -1.19 8.71 -14.91
C GLU A 101 -0.42 10.01 -14.72
N GLY A 102 0.04 10.32 -13.51
CA GLY A 102 0.88 11.48 -13.25
C GLY A 102 2.21 11.48 -14.02
N ARG A 103 2.73 10.30 -14.37
CA ARG A 103 4.00 10.13 -15.10
C ARG A 103 3.82 10.05 -16.61
N THR A 104 2.76 9.40 -17.07
CA THR A 104 2.57 9.03 -18.49
C THR A 104 1.46 9.82 -19.17
N GLY A 105 0.57 10.46 -18.40
CA GLY A 105 -0.70 11.00 -18.89
C GLY A 105 -1.75 9.94 -19.23
N ILE A 106 -1.48 8.65 -18.95
CA ILE A 106 -2.34 7.52 -19.28
C ILE A 106 -2.73 6.79 -17.98
N ARG A 107 -4.01 6.49 -17.80
CA ARG A 107 -4.49 5.68 -16.69
C ARG A 107 -3.83 4.29 -16.71
N GLY A 108 -3.42 3.79 -15.55
CA GLY A 108 -2.59 2.58 -15.43
C GLY A 108 -3.16 1.34 -16.14
N GLU A 109 -4.48 1.15 -16.11
CA GLU A 109 -5.16 0.03 -16.78
C GLU A 109 -5.17 0.10 -18.31
N LEU A 110 -4.80 1.25 -18.88
CA LEU A 110 -4.69 1.49 -20.32
C LEU A 110 -3.25 1.49 -20.82
N ILE A 111 -2.26 1.30 -19.94
CA ILE A 111 -0.85 1.27 -20.31
C ILE A 111 -0.52 -0.12 -20.87
N GLU A 112 0.12 -0.15 -22.03
CA GLU A 112 0.59 -1.39 -22.67
C GLU A 112 1.57 -2.15 -21.77
N LEU A 113 1.45 -3.49 -21.73
CA LEU A 113 2.25 -4.35 -20.85
C LEU A 113 3.76 -4.31 -21.15
N ASN A 114 4.17 -3.87 -22.34
CA ASN A 114 5.57 -3.72 -22.75
C ASN A 114 6.13 -2.31 -22.53
N SER A 115 5.37 -1.42 -21.87
CA SER A 115 5.84 -0.07 -21.54
C SER A 115 7.00 -0.10 -20.53
N GLU A 116 8.00 0.77 -20.74
CA GLU A 116 9.14 0.93 -19.81
C GLU A 116 8.71 1.46 -18.43
N VAL A 117 7.50 2.01 -18.28
CA VAL A 117 7.01 2.51 -16.99
C VAL A 117 6.89 1.39 -15.94
N TRP A 118 6.73 0.14 -16.38
CA TRP A 118 6.67 -1.00 -15.47
C TRP A 118 8.00 -1.29 -14.80
N ASP A 119 9.14 -0.96 -15.42
CA ASP A 119 10.46 -1.02 -14.79
C ASP A 119 10.59 0.04 -13.69
N VAL A 120 10.04 1.24 -13.93
CA VAL A 120 9.96 2.31 -12.92
C VAL A 120 9.09 1.89 -11.73
N GLN A 121 7.92 1.29 -12.00
CA GLN A 121 7.05 0.76 -10.95
C GLN A 121 7.74 -0.33 -10.14
N ALA A 122 8.35 -1.31 -10.82
CA ALA A 122 9.07 -2.40 -10.17
C ALA A 122 10.22 -1.87 -9.29
N TYR A 123 10.96 -0.87 -9.77
CA TYR A 123 12.02 -0.22 -9.02
C TYR A 123 11.53 0.38 -7.68
N TYR A 124 10.39 1.07 -7.68
CA TYR A 124 9.85 1.65 -6.44
C TYR A 124 9.27 0.59 -5.51
N ILE A 125 8.50 -0.36 -6.05
CA ILE A 125 7.89 -1.44 -5.26
C ILE A 125 8.97 -2.32 -4.62
N ALA A 126 10.09 -2.57 -5.32
CA ALA A 126 11.21 -3.34 -4.79
C ALA A 126 11.88 -2.69 -3.57
N GLN A 127 11.78 -1.37 -3.39
CA GLN A 127 12.28 -0.67 -2.20
C GLN A 127 11.37 -0.81 -0.97
N ALA A 128 10.17 -1.36 -1.14
CA ALA A 128 9.28 -1.67 -0.01
C ALA A 128 9.69 -2.94 0.76
N ALA A 129 10.73 -3.66 0.28
CA ALA A 129 11.25 -4.90 0.85
C ALA A 129 12.35 -4.67 1.90
#